data_AF-A0A534LS06-F1
#
_entry.id   AF-A0A534LS06-F1
#
_cell.length_a   1.000
_cell.length_b   1.000
_cell.length_c   1.000
_cell.angle_alpha   90.00
_cell.angle_beta   90.00
_cell.angle_gamma   90.00
#
_symmetry.space_group_name_H-M   'P 1'
#
loop_
_entity.id
_entity.type
_entity.pdbx_description
1 polymer ?
#
loop_
_entity_poly.entity_id
_entity_poly.type
_entity_poly.pdbx_seq_one_letter_code
_entity_poly.pdbx_strand_id
1 'polypeptide(L)'
;MLEALQASVVAGWVFVVLALCAIGIIALLLGGLWMYRDAQSRRMDATIWVVLLVLATLIGGIIGFAIVFIIYLVVRESHPIGGAIPYGYAPPMYPPSQGPPPTAPTGGPPIGPPAGPQMAPVPAACPVCGRPMMWVPQYGRWYCPTCGQYR
;
A
#
# COMPACT_ATOMS: atom_id res chain seq x y z
N MET A 1 24.04 13.05 -10.83
CA MET A 1 23.31 12.22 -11.81
C MET A 1 21.88 11.91 -11.35
N LEU A 2 21.68 11.48 -10.09
CA LEU A 2 20.35 11.20 -9.53
C LEU A 2 19.41 12.44 -9.52
N GLU A 3 19.91 13.60 -9.07
CA GLU A 3 19.13 14.85 -9.04
C GLU A 3 18.60 15.28 -10.41
N ALA A 4 19.42 15.14 -11.47
CA ALA A 4 19.04 15.50 -12.83
C ALA A 4 17.99 14.53 -13.41
N LEU A 5 18.06 13.24 -13.04
CA LEU A 5 17.05 12.25 -13.40
C LEU A 5 15.74 12.52 -12.66
N GLN A 6 15.79 12.88 -11.37
CA GLN A 6 14.60 13.19 -10.60
C GLN A 6 13.90 14.46 -11.12
N ALA A 7 14.66 15.51 -11.45
CA ALA A 7 14.12 16.74 -12.03
C ALA A 7 13.44 16.51 -13.38
N SER A 8 14.00 15.67 -14.26
CA SER A 8 13.39 15.37 -15.56
C SER A 8 12.14 14.51 -15.44
N VAL A 9 12.10 13.56 -14.50
CA VAL A 9 10.90 12.78 -14.19
C VAL A 9 9.79 13.68 -13.66
N VAL A 10 10.11 14.58 -12.71
CA VAL A 10 9.12 15.55 -12.17
C VAL A 10 8.62 16.48 -13.28
N ALA A 11 9.51 17.03 -14.12
CA ALA A 11 9.12 17.89 -15.23
C ALA A 11 8.22 17.17 -16.24
N GLY A 12 8.51 15.91 -16.55
CA GLY A 12 7.67 15.08 -17.41
C GLY A 12 6.26 14.88 -16.83
N TRP A 13 6.16 14.56 -15.53
CA TRP A 13 4.87 14.42 -14.86
C TRP A 13 4.08 15.73 -14.81
N VAL A 14 4.74 16.86 -14.55
CA VAL A 14 4.11 18.18 -14.57
C VAL A 14 3.51 18.47 -15.95
N PHE A 15 4.25 18.20 -17.03
CA PHE A 15 3.74 18.39 -18.39
C PHE A 15 2.50 17.54 -18.67
N VAL A 16 2.51 16.26 -18.28
CA VAL A 16 1.35 15.36 -18.45
C VAL A 16 0.13 15.88 -17.68
N VAL A 17 0.30 16.30 -16.43
CA VAL A 17 -0.80 16.85 -15.61
C VAL A 17 -1.36 18.12 -16.26
N LEU A 18 -0.50 19.05 -16.69
CA LEU A 18 -0.92 20.27 -17.37
C LEU A 18 -1.68 19.98 -18.67
N ALA A 19 -1.21 19.01 -19.46
CA ALA A 19 -1.89 18.60 -20.69
C ALA A 19 -3.28 18.03 -20.40
N LEU A 20 -3.43 17.16 -19.39
CA LEU A 20 -4.73 16.62 -18.99
C LEU A 20 -5.68 17.71 -18.46
N CYS A 21 -5.17 18.66 -17.66
CA CYS A 21 -5.95 19.81 -17.22
C CYS A 21 -6.43 20.66 -18.41
N ALA A 22 -5.56 20.95 -19.37
CA ALA A 22 -5.92 21.72 -20.56
C ALA A 22 -7.00 20.99 -21.39
N ILE A 23 -6.86 19.69 -21.61
CA ILE A 23 -7.86 18.86 -22.31
C ILE A 23 -9.20 18.92 -21.58
N GLY A 24 -9.22 18.76 -20.25
CA GLY A 24 -10.44 18.84 -19.45
C GLY A 24 -11.13 20.20 -19.54
N ILE A 25 -10.36 21.29 -19.49
CA ILE A 25 -10.88 22.66 -19.65
C ILE A 25 -11.48 22.85 -21.04
N ILE A 26 -10.77 22.43 -22.09
CA ILE A 26 -11.27 22.53 -23.47
C ILE A 26 -12.56 21.74 -23.62
N ALA A 27 -12.64 20.52 -23.09
CA ALA A 27 -13.85 19.70 -23.12
C ALA A 27 -15.02 20.38 -22.38
N LEU A 28 -14.79 20.98 -21.21
CA LEU A 28 -15.81 21.73 -20.47
C LEU A 28 -16.29 22.96 -21.25
N LEU A 29 -15.39 23.70 -21.91
CA LEU A 29 -15.76 24.87 -22.71
C LEU A 29 -16.56 24.46 -23.96
N LEU A 30 -16.10 23.45 -24.70
CA LEU A 30 -16.80 22.96 -25.89
C LEU A 30 -18.16 22.36 -25.54
N GLY A 31 -18.21 21.52 -24.50
CA GLY A 31 -19.45 20.92 -24.00
C GLY A 31 -20.41 21.97 -23.44
N GLY A 32 -19.91 22.94 -22.69
CA GLY A 32 -20.70 24.06 -22.16
C GLY A 32 -21.25 24.96 -23.26
N LEU A 33 -20.43 25.28 -24.28
CA LEU A 33 -20.87 26.05 -25.45
C LEU A 33 -21.93 25.30 -26.26
N TRP A 34 -21.72 24.00 -26.48
CA TRP A 34 -22.70 23.14 -27.14
C TRP A 34 -24.01 23.08 -26.35
N MET A 35 -23.95 22.84 -25.04
CA MET A 35 -25.13 22.78 -24.16
C MET A 35 -25.87 24.12 -24.11
N TYR A 36 -25.14 25.24 -24.07
CA TYR A 36 -25.73 26.58 -24.14
C TYR A 36 -26.52 26.77 -25.44
N ARG A 37 -25.91 26.39 -26.58
CA ARG A 37 -26.56 26.49 -27.89
C ARG A 37 -27.77 25.56 -28.00
N ASP A 38 -27.69 24.35 -27.45
CA ASP A 38 -28.81 23.40 -27.42
C ASP A 38 -29.96 23.94 -26.57
N ALA A 39 -29.69 24.45 -25.37
CA ALA A 39 -30.69 25.05 -24.49
C ALA A 39 -31.40 26.25 -25.15
N GLN A 40 -30.64 27.14 -25.81
CA GLN A 40 -31.19 28.25 -26.59
C GLN A 40 -32.08 27.77 -27.74
N SER A 41 -31.65 26.73 -28.47
CA SER A 41 -32.44 26.18 -29.59
C SER A 41 -33.78 25.59 -29.13
N ARG A 42 -33.84 25.11 -27.88
CA ARG A 42 -35.04 24.54 -27.25
C ARG A 42 -35.88 25.56 -26.48
N ARG A 43 -35.56 26.87 -26.55
CA ARG A 43 -36.22 27.95 -25.78
C ARG A 43 -36.18 27.73 -24.25
N MET A 44 -35.19 27.00 -23.75
CA MET A 44 -34.94 26.88 -22.30
C MET A 44 -34.01 28.02 -21.85
N ASP A 45 -34.10 28.43 -20.58
CA ASP A 45 -33.18 29.42 -20.02
C ASP A 45 -31.76 28.84 -19.94
N ALA A 46 -30.95 29.19 -20.94
CA ALA A 46 -29.59 28.67 -21.09
C ALA A 46 -28.67 29.11 -19.94
N THR A 47 -28.97 30.23 -19.27
CA THR A 47 -28.20 30.73 -18.14
C THR A 47 -28.28 29.73 -16.98
N ILE A 48 -29.48 29.23 -16.69
CA ILE A 48 -29.70 28.25 -15.61
C ILE A 48 -28.89 26.98 -15.88
N TRP A 49 -28.91 26.48 -17.11
CA TRP A 49 -28.15 25.28 -17.46
C TRP A 49 -26.64 25.46 -17.30
N VAL A 50 -26.08 26.61 -17.70
CA VAL A 50 -24.66 26.91 -17.48
C VAL A 50 -24.34 27.01 -16.00
N VAL A 51 -25.18 27.67 -15.20
CA VAL A 51 -25.01 27.75 -13.74
C VAL A 51 -25.04 26.36 -13.10
N LEU A 52 -25.97 25.49 -13.50
CA LEU A 52 -26.05 24.11 -13.02
C LEU A 52 -24.80 23.31 -13.40
N LEU A 53 -24.26 23.47 -14.62
CA LEU A 53 -23.02 22.80 -15.04
C LEU A 53 -21.82 23.25 -14.19
N VAL A 54 -21.67 24.56 -13.95
CA VAL A 54 -20.60 25.09 -13.10
C VAL A 54 -20.74 24.56 -11.68
N LEU A 55 -21.95 24.62 -11.12
CA LEU A 55 -22.24 24.13 -9.77
C LEU A 55 -21.98 22.62 -9.65
N ALA A 56 -22.44 21.82 -10.61
CA ALA A 56 -22.22 20.37 -10.62
C ALA A 56 -20.74 20.01 -10.72
N THR A 57 -19.96 20.72 -11.55
CA THR A 57 -18.51 20.49 -11.70
C THR A 57 -17.78 20.83 -10.40
N LEU A 58 -18.11 21.96 -9.77
CA LEU A 58 -17.51 22.40 -8.51
C LEU A 58 -17.88 21.46 -7.36
N ILE A 59 -19.16 21.14 -7.21
CA ILE A 59 -19.64 20.21 -6.18
C ILE A 59 -19.03 18.82 -6.38
N GLY A 60 -19.00 18.31 -7.62
CA GLY A 60 -18.39 17.01 -7.94
C GLY A 60 -16.91 16.96 -7.54
N GLY A 61 -16.15 18.04 -7.81
CA GLY A 61 -14.77 18.18 -7.37
C GLY A 61 -14.61 18.17 -5.85
N ILE A 62 -15.44 18.93 -5.12
CA ILE A 62 -15.42 18.99 -3.65
C ILE A 62 -15.81 17.64 -3.03
N ILE A 63 -16.88 17.02 -3.52
CA ILE A 63 -17.35 15.72 -3.03
C ILE A 63 -16.29 14.64 -3.32
N GLY A 64 -15.74 14.61 -4.54
CA GLY A 64 -14.68 13.67 -4.91
C GLY A 64 -13.45 13.83 -4.00
N PHE A 65 -13.03 15.07 -3.73
CA PHE A 65 -11.95 15.36 -2.79
C PHE A 65 -12.30 14.88 -1.37
N ALA A 66 -13.49 15.19 -0.85
CA ALA A 66 -13.92 14.77 0.47
C ALA A 66 -13.94 13.24 0.61
N ILE A 67 -14.42 12.51 -0.40
CA ILE A 67 -14.41 11.05 -0.42
C ILE A 67 -12.97 10.51 -0.34
N VAL A 68 -12.08 10.97 -1.23
CA VAL A 68 -10.67 10.54 -1.22
C VAL A 68 -10.00 10.89 0.10
N PHE A 69 -10.27 12.08 0.63
CA PHE A 69 -9.73 12.53 1.91
C PHE A 69 -10.20 11.67 3.07
N ILE A 70 -11.50 11.34 3.15
CA ILE A 70 -12.05 10.45 4.17
C ILE A 70 -11.44 9.05 4.05
N ILE A 71 -11.37 8.48 2.84
CA ILE A 71 -10.72 7.18 2.60
C ILE A 71 -9.26 7.23 3.05
N TYR A 72 -8.53 8.29 2.71
CA TYR A 72 -7.15 8.49 3.14
C TYR A 72 -7.02 8.51 4.66
N LEU A 73 -7.92 9.21 5.37
CA LEU A 73 -7.90 9.24 6.83
C LEU A 73 -8.19 7.86 7.44
N VAL A 74 -9.14 7.10 6.88
CA VAL A 74 -9.42 5.72 7.31
C VAL A 74 -8.21 4.80 7.08
N VAL A 75 -7.60 4.86 5.90
CA VAL A 75 -6.41 4.06 5.57
C VAL A 75 -5.21 4.48 6.42
N ARG A 76 -5.06 5.77 6.71
CA ARG A 76 -3.97 6.30 7.54
C ARG A 76 -3.99 5.71 8.95
N GLU A 77 -5.16 5.56 9.56
CA GLU A 77 -5.26 4.97 10.90
C GLU A 77 -4.67 3.55 10.93
N SER A 78 -4.85 2.79 9.85
CA SER A 78 -4.26 1.46 9.69
C SER A 78 -2.76 1.44 9.36
N HIS A 79 -2.18 2.58 8.97
CA HIS A 79 -0.76 2.73 8.65
C HIS A 79 -0.15 3.86 9.50
N PRO A 80 0.05 3.63 10.81
CA PRO A 80 0.67 4.63 11.67
C PRO A 80 2.06 5.02 11.11
N ILE A 81 2.30 6.35 11.06
CA ILE A 81 3.56 6.91 10.59
C ILE A 81 4.64 6.56 11.61
N GLY A 82 5.70 5.91 11.12
CA GLY A 82 6.63 5.19 11.97
C GLY A 82 6.01 3.85 12.30
N GLY A 83 6.31 2.83 11.48
CA GLY A 83 6.08 1.46 11.90
C GLY A 83 6.69 1.36 13.29
N ALA A 84 5.87 1.05 14.29
CA ALA A 84 6.41 0.70 15.58
C ALA A 84 7.39 -0.43 15.28
N ILE A 85 8.69 -0.12 15.27
CA ILE A 85 9.67 -1.09 15.68
C ILE A 85 9.05 -1.65 16.95
N PRO A 86 8.66 -2.94 16.99
CA PRO A 86 8.13 -3.51 18.21
C PRO A 86 9.10 -3.08 19.29
N TYR A 87 8.63 -2.44 20.36
CA TYR A 87 9.49 -2.06 21.48
C TYR A 87 10.13 -3.37 22.00
N GLY A 88 11.32 -3.71 21.48
CA GLY A 88 11.87 -5.07 21.53
C GLY A 88 12.72 -5.49 20.32
N TYR A 89 12.53 -4.90 19.12
CA TYR A 89 13.41 -5.11 17.97
C TYR A 89 14.31 -3.88 17.77
N ALA A 90 15.39 -3.83 18.55
CA ALA A 90 16.56 -3.12 18.08
C ALA A 90 17.03 -3.83 16.78
N PRO A 91 17.36 -3.10 15.70
CA PRO A 91 17.99 -3.74 14.55
C PRO A 91 19.23 -4.51 15.05
N PRO A 92 19.46 -5.77 14.61
CA PRO A 92 20.63 -6.52 15.03
C PRO A 92 21.87 -5.69 14.76
N MET A 93 22.53 -5.22 15.82
CA MET A 93 23.89 -4.71 15.73
C MET A 93 24.72 -5.92 15.34
N TYR A 94 25.12 -6.00 14.07
CA TYR A 94 26.00 -7.06 13.59
C TYR A 94 27.28 -6.99 14.43
N PRO A 95 27.62 -8.01 15.25
CA PRO A 95 28.94 -8.04 15.84
C PRO A 95 29.96 -8.12 14.70
N PRO A 96 31.13 -7.44 14.82
CA PRO A 96 32.18 -7.55 13.82
C PRO A 96 32.47 -9.03 13.59
N SER A 97 32.45 -9.45 12.32
CA SER A 97 32.69 -10.82 11.91
C SER A 97 33.96 -11.35 12.56
N GLN A 98 33.81 -12.16 13.60
CA GLN A 98 34.91 -12.95 14.14
C GLN A 98 35.29 -13.97 13.06
N GLY A 99 36.58 -14.04 12.75
CA GLY A 99 37.13 -14.86 11.68
C GLY A 99 36.75 -16.34 11.80
N PRO A 100 37.08 -17.14 10.78
CA PRO A 100 36.67 -18.55 10.73
C PRO A 100 37.13 -19.31 11.99
N PRO A 101 36.26 -20.15 12.58
CA PRO A 101 36.54 -20.84 13.84
C PRO A 101 37.68 -21.87 13.67
N PRO A 102 38.52 -22.08 14.69
CA PRO A 102 39.53 -23.12 14.66
C PRO A 102 38.88 -24.51 14.64
N THR A 103 39.37 -25.37 13.75
CA THR A 103 39.04 -26.80 13.71
C THR A 103 39.55 -27.49 14.99
N ALA A 104 38.62 -27.79 15.90
CA ALA A 104 38.90 -28.63 17.06
C ALA A 104 38.54 -30.12 16.79
N PRO A 105 39.24 -31.08 17.41
CA PRO A 105 39.32 -32.46 16.91
C PRO A 105 38.16 -33.35 17.38
N THR A 106 37.85 -34.33 16.53
CA THR A 106 36.96 -35.46 16.77
C THR A 106 37.37 -36.29 17.99
N GLY A 107 36.50 -36.33 19.00
CA GLY A 107 36.58 -37.27 20.12
C GLY A 107 35.19 -37.45 20.75
N GLY A 108 34.44 -38.46 20.31
CA GLY A 108 33.28 -38.99 21.04
C GLY A 108 33.71 -40.12 22.00
N PRO A 109 32.92 -40.43 23.06
CA PRO A 109 32.03 -41.60 23.01
C PRO A 109 30.74 -41.40 23.90
N PRO A 110 29.88 -42.41 24.21
CA PRO A 110 28.73 -42.76 23.37
C PRO A 110 27.37 -42.93 24.14
N ILE A 111 26.28 -42.93 23.35
CA ILE A 111 24.94 -43.53 23.54
C ILE A 111 24.00 -42.99 24.64
N GLY A 112 22.94 -42.31 24.18
CA GLY A 112 21.59 -42.31 24.77
C GLY A 112 20.54 -42.62 23.68
N PRO A 113 19.32 -43.11 24.00
CA PRO A 113 18.42 -43.78 23.04
C PRO A 113 17.83 -42.87 21.96
N PRO A 114 17.44 -43.41 20.78
CA PRO A 114 16.93 -42.62 19.67
C PRO A 114 15.50 -42.15 19.94
N ALA A 115 15.32 -40.86 20.18
CA ALA A 115 14.03 -40.22 19.94
C ALA A 115 13.78 -40.25 18.43
N GLY A 116 12.73 -40.96 18.01
CA GLY A 116 12.40 -41.19 16.61
C GLY A 116 12.20 -39.90 15.79
N PRO A 117 12.09 -40.02 14.46
CA PRO A 117 11.94 -38.89 13.56
C PRO A 117 10.67 -38.11 13.91
N GLN A 118 10.84 -36.93 14.50
CA GLN A 118 9.79 -35.94 14.63
C GLN A 118 9.43 -35.50 13.21
N MET A 119 8.37 -36.09 12.66
CA MET A 119 7.75 -35.66 11.41
C MET A 119 7.53 -34.16 11.51
N ALA A 120 8.25 -33.40 10.69
CA ALA A 120 8.02 -31.96 10.55
C ALA A 120 6.53 -31.77 10.25
N PRO A 121 5.77 -31.06 11.10
CA PRO A 121 4.35 -30.86 10.87
C PRO A 121 4.13 -30.20 9.51
N VAL A 122 3.23 -30.76 8.70
CA VAL A 122 2.84 -30.18 7.40
C VAL A 122 2.34 -28.76 7.66
N PRO A 123 2.87 -27.72 6.98
CA PRO A 123 2.53 -26.32 7.28
C PRO A 123 1.03 -26.08 7.09
N ALA A 124 0.32 -25.79 8.19
CA ALA A 124 -1.08 -25.43 8.14
C ALA A 124 -1.26 -24.05 7.49
N ALA A 125 -2.22 -23.90 6.58
CA ALA A 125 -2.56 -22.60 5.99
C ALA A 125 -3.43 -21.77 6.97
N CYS A 126 -3.14 -20.48 7.06
CA CYS A 126 -3.89 -19.55 7.91
C CYS A 126 -5.33 -19.39 7.38
N PRO A 127 -6.38 -19.55 8.21
CA PRO A 127 -7.77 -19.40 7.76
C PRO A 127 -8.13 -17.94 7.38
N VAL A 128 -7.34 -16.96 7.82
CA VAL A 128 -7.58 -15.53 7.56
C VAL A 128 -6.95 -15.07 6.24
N CYS A 129 -5.75 -15.55 5.92
CA CYS A 129 -4.98 -15.05 4.77
C CYS A 129 -4.43 -16.13 3.83
N GLY A 130 -4.66 -17.42 4.12
CA GLY A 130 -4.21 -18.55 3.28
C GLY A 130 -2.70 -18.81 3.26
N ARG A 131 -1.89 -18.00 3.95
CA ARG A 131 -0.42 -18.14 3.97
C ARG A 131 0.02 -19.33 4.84
N PRO A 132 1.19 -19.95 4.56
CA PRO A 132 1.74 -21.02 5.39
C PRO A 132 2.05 -20.49 6.80
N MET A 133 1.63 -21.24 7.82
CA MET A 133 1.91 -20.93 9.22
C MET A 133 3.19 -21.60 9.69
N MET A 134 3.79 -21.03 10.74
CA MET A 134 4.95 -21.62 11.41
C MET A 134 4.50 -22.34 12.69
N TRP A 135 5.11 -23.49 12.97
CA TRP A 135 4.87 -24.23 14.21
C TRP A 135 5.66 -23.61 15.36
N VAL A 136 5.00 -23.35 16.48
CA VAL A 136 5.63 -22.79 17.69
C VAL A 136 5.72 -23.90 18.75
N PRO A 137 6.88 -24.56 18.92
CA PRO A 137 7.02 -25.74 19.77
C PRO A 137 6.78 -25.45 21.24
N GLN A 138 6.99 -24.21 21.69
CA GLN A 138 6.76 -23.80 23.07
C GLN A 138 5.29 -23.95 23.50
N TYR A 139 4.35 -23.77 22.57
CA TYR A 139 2.91 -23.78 22.86
C TYR A 139 2.15 -24.90 22.14
N GLY A 140 2.83 -25.66 21.28
CA GLY A 140 2.21 -26.69 20.46
C GLY A 140 1.10 -26.14 19.56
N ARG A 141 1.29 -24.94 19.01
CA ARG A 141 0.29 -24.24 18.18
C ARG A 141 0.90 -23.69 16.91
N TRP A 142 0.08 -23.53 15.89
CA TRP A 142 0.46 -22.84 14.65
C TRP A 142 0.28 -21.34 14.81
N TYR A 143 1.25 -20.57 14.33
CA TYR A 143 1.24 -19.11 14.37
C TYR A 143 1.39 -18.53 12.96
N CYS A 144 0.56 -17.53 12.64
CA CYS A 144 0.67 -16.77 11.41
C CYS A 144 1.42 -15.44 11.65
N PRO A 145 2.63 -15.24 11.11
CA PRO A 145 3.40 -14.00 11.33
C PRO A 145 2.80 -12.77 10.63
N THR A 146 1.86 -12.97 9.71
CA THR A 146 1.20 -11.85 8.98
C THR A 146 -0.06 -11.38 9.68
N CYS A 147 -0.86 -12.30 10.22
CA CYS A 147 -2.15 -11.98 10.84
C CYS A 147 -2.09 -11.98 12.38
N GLY A 148 -1.02 -12.49 12.98
CA GLY A 148 -0.88 -12.61 14.44
C GLY A 148 -1.81 -13.66 15.07
N GLN A 149 -2.43 -14.53 14.27
CA GLN A 149 -3.42 -15.50 14.73
C GLN A 149 -2.77 -16.85 15.07
N TYR A 150 -3.34 -17.53 16.07
CA TYR A 150 -2.94 -18.88 16.47
C TYR A 150 -4.00 -19.92 16.08
N ARG A 151 -3.56 -21.16 15.85
CA ARG A 151 -4.43 -22.33 15.64
C ARG A 151 -3.95 -23.49 16.51
#